data_AF-A0A6B2FRR1-F1
#
_entry.id   AF-A0A6B2FRR1-F1
#
_cell.length_a   1.000
_cell.length_b   1.000
_cell.length_c   1.000
_cell.angle_alpha   90.00
_cell.angle_beta   90.00
_cell.angle_gamma   90.00
#
_symmetry.space_group_name_H-M   'P 1'
#
loop_
_entity.id
_entity.type
_entity.pdbx_description
1 polymer ?
#
loop_
_entity_poly.entity_id
_entity_poly.type
_entity_poly.pdbx_seq_one_letter_code
_entity_poly.pdbx_strand_id
1 'polypeptide(L)' 'MRDSRTFTSFPSITLKGNWMKTLGFETGQKIEVQAEPGQLIVRMAAEG' A
#
# COMPACT_ATOMS: atom_id res chain seq x y z
N MET A 1 8.65 -0.76 30.17
CA MET A 1 8.61 0.38 29.22
C MET A 1 8.95 -0.18 27.85
N ARG A 2 8.07 -0.05 26.85
CA ARG A 2 8.32 -0.62 25.51
C ARG A 2 9.40 0.22 24.84
N ASP A 3 10.50 -0.43 24.49
CA ASP A 3 11.64 0.16 23.81
C ASP A 3 11.19 0.71 22.45
N SER A 4 11.06 2.03 22.36
CA SER A 4 10.57 2.75 21.18
C SER A 4 11.70 3.15 20.22
N ARG A 5 12.85 2.44 20.24
CA ARG A 5 14.11 2.95 19.66
C ARG A 5 14.53 2.37 18.31
N THR A 6 13.68 1.61 17.62
CA THR A 6 13.98 1.15 16.24
C THR A 6 12.79 1.19 15.27
N PHE A 7 11.76 2.00 15.54
CA PHE A 7 10.74 2.27 14.51
C PHE A 7 11.30 3.27 13.51
N THR A 8 12.13 2.80 12.58
CA THR A 8 12.44 3.52 11.36
C THR A 8 11.09 3.82 10.69
N SER A 9 10.66 5.07 10.74
CA SER A 9 9.37 5.50 10.21
C SER A 9 9.41 5.46 8.69
N PHE A 10 9.31 4.26 8.12
CA PHE A 10 9.09 4.10 6.70
C PHE A 10 7.75 4.77 6.38
N PRO A 11 7.70 5.65 5.37
CA PRO A 11 6.45 6.26 4.95
C PRO A 11 5.45 5.15 4.62
N SER A 12 4.43 5.02 5.47
CA SER A 12 3.45 3.96 5.41
C SER A 12 2.10 4.57 5.04
N ILE A 13 1.60 4.24 3.87
CA ILE A 13 0.28 4.68 3.42
C ILE A 13 -0.72 3.60 3.84
N THR A 14 -1.56 3.91 4.81
CA THR A 14 -2.63 3.01 5.24
C THR A 14 -3.93 3.39 4.54
N LEU A 15 -4.32 2.59 3.55
CA LEU A 15 -5.63 2.69 2.93
C LEU A 15 -6.64 1.97 3.84
N LYS A 16 -7.69 2.66 4.30
CA LYS A 16 -8.71 2.08 5.18
C LYS A 16 -10.08 2.12 4.51
N GLY A 17 -10.80 1.01 4.61
CA GLY A 17 -12.20 0.90 4.18
C GLY A 17 -12.43 -0.24 3.21
N ASN A 18 -13.70 -0.64 3.07
CA ASN A 18 -14.11 -1.77 2.24
C ASN A 18 -14.02 -1.48 0.72
N TRP A 19 -13.72 -0.23 0.36
CA TRP A 19 -13.63 0.24 -1.02
C TRP A 19 -12.44 -0.37 -1.78
N MET A 20 -11.37 -0.81 -1.09
CA MET A 20 -10.29 -1.56 -1.76
C MET A 20 -10.80 -2.86 -2.40
N LYS A 21 -11.66 -3.59 -1.68
CA LYS A 21 -12.30 -4.80 -2.22
C LYS A 21 -13.21 -4.48 -3.40
N THR A 22 -13.93 -3.36 -3.35
CA THR A 22 -14.76 -2.88 -4.47
C THR A 22 -13.94 -2.50 -5.70
N LEU A 23 -12.70 -2.04 -5.51
CA LEU A 23 -11.76 -1.76 -6.59
C LEU A 23 -10.98 -3.01 -7.06
N GLY A 24 -11.26 -4.18 -6.49
CA GLY A 24 -10.60 -5.44 -6.83
C GLY A 24 -9.31 -5.72 -6.06
N PHE A 25 -8.86 -4.82 -5.18
CA PHE A 25 -7.71 -5.02 -4.31
C PHE A 25 -8.08 -5.91 -3.11
N GLU A 26 -7.73 -7.20 -3.16
CA GLU A 26 -7.84 -8.11 -2.02
C GLU A 26 -6.48 -8.41 -1.38
N THR A 27 -6.51 -8.86 -0.13
CA THR A 27 -5.31 -9.25 0.63
C THR A 27 -4.62 -10.43 -0.03
N GLY A 28 -3.28 -10.38 -0.13
CA GLY A 28 -2.49 -11.45 -0.75
C GLY A 28 -2.31 -11.28 -2.27
N GLN A 29 -2.93 -10.28 -2.89
CA GLN A 29 -2.71 -9.95 -4.29
C GLN A 29 -1.49 -9.04 -4.47
N LYS A 30 -0.79 -9.23 -5.59
CA LYS A 30 0.34 -8.38 -5.96
C LYS A 30 -0.19 -7.09 -6.60
N ILE A 31 0.19 -5.96 -6.03
CA ILE A 31 -0.13 -4.63 -6.56
C ILE A 31 1.14 -3.98 -7.07
N GLU A 32 1.03 -3.20 -8.13
CA GLU A 32 2.10 -2.32 -8.57
C GLU A 32 1.82 -0.90 -8.08
N VAL A 33 2.83 -0.30 -7.46
CA VAL A 33 2.79 1.10 -7.04
C VAL A 33 3.82 1.85 -7.86
N GLN A 34 3.34 2.71 -8.75
CA GLN A 34 4.18 3.58 -9.54
C GLN A 34 4.26 4.95 -8.87
N ALA A 35 5.49 5.35 -8.51
CA ALA A 35 5.76 6.65 -7.91
C ALA A 35 6.15 7.64 -9.00
N GLU A 36 5.30 8.63 -9.21
CA GLU A 36 5.52 9.73 -10.14
C GLU A 36 5.68 11.04 -9.34
N PRO A 37 6.28 12.10 -9.92
CA PRO A 37 6.36 13.39 -9.26
C PRO A 37 4.97 13.93 -8.89
N GLY A 38 4.69 13.98 -7.57
CA GLY A 38 3.42 14.49 -7.04
C GLY A 38 2.25 13.50 -6.99
N GLN A 39 2.44 12.22 -7.39
CA GLN A 39 1.37 11.22 -7.32
C GLN A 39 1.87 9.79 -7.12
N LEU A 40 1.04 8.96 -6.50
CA LEU A 40 1.26 7.51 -6.39
C LEU A 40 0.11 6.81 -7.10
N ILE A 41 0.43 6.05 -8.14
CA ILE A 41 -0.56 5.32 -8.92
C ILE A 41 -0.49 3.86 -8.46
N VAL A 42 -1.57 3.39 -7.83
CA VAL A 42 -1.72 1.99 -7.41
C VAL A 42 -2.55 1.27 -8.46
N ARG A 43 -1.97 0.26 -9.11
CA ARG A 43 -2.64 -0.59 -10.10
C ARG A 43 -2.55 -2.06 -9.69
N MET A 44 -3.50 -2.86 -10.16
CA MET A 44 -3.40 -4.32 -10.06
C MET A 44 -2.23 -4.78 -10.92
N ALA A 45 -1.36 -5.64 -10.38
CA ALA A 45 -0.34 -6.25 -11.21
C ALA A 45 -1.04 -7.19 -12.20
N ALA A 46 -0.81 -7.01 -13.49
CA ALA A 46 -1.29 -7.97 -14.48
C ALA A 46 -0.66 -9.33 -14.19
N GLU A 47 -1.50 -10.36 -14.03
CA GLU A 47 -1.05 -11.75 -13.94
C GLU A 47 -0.41 -12.10 -15.31
N GLY A 48 0.91 -12.25 -15.32
CA GLY A 48 1.66 -12.76 -16.46
C GLY A 48 1.72 -14.28 -16.44
#